data_AF-A0A943NIA2-F1
#
_entry.id   AF-A0A943NIA2-F1
#
_cell.length_a   1.000
_cell.length_b   1.000
_cell.length_c   1.000
_cell.angle_alpha   90.00
_cell.angle_beta   90.00
_cell.angle_gamma   90.00
#
_symmetry.space_group_name_H-M   'P 1'
#
loop_
_entity.id
_entity.type
_entity.pdbx_description
1 polymer ?
#
loop_
_entity_poly.entity_id
_entity_poly.type
_entity_poly.pdbx_seq_one_letter_code
_entity_poly.pdbx_strand_id
1 'polypeptide(L)'
;MNITPQEIAETLAMVSEQNLDLRTITMGISLNSCADEDLNRMCQKVYDRITRQAEHLVSVAEDLEREYGIPIANKRVSVTPIAQIAACTSAQDLTPLAYTLDRAAETLGIDFLGGFSALVHKGLGDADRRLIASIPEALATTSRVCSSVNVASTRAGINMDAVLLMAKTVLEAARRTTDIQCYGAAKLVVFANMVEDSPFMAGAV
;
A
#
# COMPACT_ATOMS: atom_id res chain seq x y z
N MET A 1 20.10 -13.58 12.56
CA MET A 1 20.59 -12.47 13.40
C MET A 1 20.10 -12.79 14.80
N ASN A 2 20.99 -13.10 15.75
CA ASN A 2 20.58 -13.43 17.12
C ASN A 2 20.68 -12.15 17.95
N ILE A 3 19.53 -11.66 18.39
CA ILE A 3 19.47 -10.54 19.34
C ILE A 3 19.92 -11.08 20.69
N THR A 4 20.96 -10.48 21.26
CA THR A 4 21.54 -10.87 22.53
C THR A 4 20.74 -10.29 23.71
N PRO A 5 20.76 -10.92 24.90
CA PRO A 5 20.13 -10.35 26.09
C PRO A 5 20.66 -8.96 26.46
N GLN A 6 21.92 -8.68 26.13
CA GLN A 6 22.52 -7.36 26.35
C GLN A 6 21.87 -6.30 25.44
N GLU A 7 21.69 -6.57 24.15
CA GLU A 7 21.01 -5.65 23.22
C GLU A 7 19.55 -5.39 23.64
N ILE A 8 18.86 -6.40 24.18
CA ILE A 8 17.49 -6.25 24.72
C ILE A 8 17.51 -5.30 25.94
N ALA A 9 18.44 -5.50 26.87
CA ALA A 9 18.57 -4.65 28.04
C ALA A 9 18.93 -3.20 27.68
N GLU A 10 19.81 -3.00 26.71
CA GLU A 10 20.18 -1.67 26.20
C GLU A 10 18.99 -0.98 25.53
N THR A 11 18.20 -1.71 24.73
CA THR A 11 17.00 -1.16 24.07
C THR A 11 15.94 -0.77 25.11
N LEU A 12 15.73 -1.61 26.15
CA LEU A 12 14.79 -1.30 27.22
C LEU A 12 15.21 -0.06 28.01
N ALA A 13 16.51 0.11 28.28
CA ALA A 13 17.05 1.30 28.90
C ALA A 13 16.80 2.54 28.02
N MET A 14 17.06 2.46 26.71
CA MET A 14 16.77 3.56 25.78
C MET A 14 15.30 3.96 25.78
N VAL A 15 14.38 2.99 25.73
CA VAL A 15 12.93 3.23 25.76
C VAL A 15 12.50 3.88 27.07
N SER A 16 13.11 3.50 28.19
CA SER A 16 12.74 4.02 29.52
C SER A 16 13.34 5.40 29.79
N GLU A 17 14.53 5.69 29.26
CA GLU A 17 15.26 6.94 29.49
C GLU A 17 15.00 8.02 28.43
N GLN A 18 14.49 7.63 27.25
CA GLN A 18 14.23 8.53 26.12
C GLN A 18 12.76 8.49 25.71
N ASN A 19 12.21 9.64 25.30
CA ASN A 19 10.83 9.75 24.82
C ASN A 19 10.73 9.33 23.34
N LEU A 20 10.84 8.02 23.09
CA LEU A 20 10.76 7.46 21.73
C LEU A 20 9.29 7.24 21.32
N ASP A 21 9.03 7.39 20.02
CA ASP A 21 7.75 7.04 19.39
C ASP A 21 7.96 6.15 18.16
N LEU A 22 7.01 5.25 17.92
CA LEU A 22 6.96 4.46 16.70
C LEU A 22 5.97 5.11 15.74
N ARG A 23 6.49 5.62 14.61
CA ARG A 23 5.63 6.22 13.59
C ARG A 23 4.63 5.25 12.97
N THR A 24 5.04 3.99 12.81
CA THR A 24 4.25 3.01 12.06
C THR A 24 4.68 1.59 12.37
N ILE A 25 3.71 0.68 12.37
CA ILE A 25 3.91 -0.75 12.11
C ILE A 25 3.22 -1.07 10.79
N THR A 26 3.95 -1.71 9.88
CA THR A 26 3.40 -2.12 8.57
C THR A 26 3.57 -3.63 8.41
N MET A 27 2.47 -4.34 8.13
CA MET A 27 2.51 -5.74 7.76
C MET A 27 2.46 -5.88 6.23
N GLY A 28 3.46 -6.54 5.63
CA GLY A 28 3.48 -6.89 4.22
C GLY A 28 2.76 -8.22 3.96
N ILE A 29 1.81 -8.23 3.04
CA ILE A 29 0.99 -9.41 2.69
C ILE A 29 1.15 -9.75 1.21
N SER A 30 1.64 -10.96 0.93
CA SER A 30 1.70 -11.46 -0.45
C SER A 30 0.31 -11.87 -0.94
N LEU A 31 -0.08 -11.34 -2.10
CA LEU A 31 -1.34 -11.67 -2.79
C LEU A 31 -1.16 -12.59 -3.99
N ASN A 32 0.04 -13.12 -4.24
CA ASN A 32 0.32 -13.95 -5.43
C ASN A 32 -0.62 -15.15 -5.55
N SER A 33 -1.03 -15.76 -4.43
CA SER A 33 -1.99 -16.88 -4.41
C SER A 33 -3.44 -16.46 -4.63
N CYS A 34 -3.73 -15.17 -4.71
CA CYS A 34 -5.07 -14.62 -4.88
C CYS A 34 -5.41 -14.35 -6.35
N ALA A 35 -4.43 -14.46 -7.26
CA ALA A 35 -4.65 -14.28 -8.69
C ALA A 35 -5.73 -15.23 -9.22
N ASP A 36 -6.60 -14.71 -10.07
CA ASP A 36 -7.73 -15.40 -10.68
C ASP A 36 -8.10 -14.72 -12.00
N GLU A 37 -8.73 -15.46 -12.91
CA GLU A 37 -9.26 -14.89 -14.16
C GLU A 37 -10.54 -14.07 -13.91
N ASP A 38 -11.34 -14.49 -12.94
CA ASP A 38 -12.55 -13.82 -12.51
C ASP A 38 -12.24 -12.77 -11.43
N LEU A 39 -12.52 -11.51 -11.75
CA LEU A 39 -12.23 -10.37 -10.86
C LEU A 39 -12.96 -10.50 -9.51
N ASN A 40 -14.19 -11.00 -9.48
CA ASN A 40 -14.96 -11.12 -8.23
C ASN A 40 -14.36 -12.19 -7.33
N ARG A 41 -13.94 -13.33 -7.90
CA ARG A 41 -13.22 -14.38 -7.16
C ARG A 41 -11.88 -13.88 -6.64
N MET A 42 -11.14 -13.12 -7.46
CA MET A 42 -9.90 -12.45 -7.03
C MET A 42 -10.15 -11.53 -5.84
N CYS A 43 -11.18 -10.67 -5.92
CA CYS A 43 -11.56 -9.76 -4.83
C CYS A 43 -11.87 -10.52 -3.53
N GLN A 44 -12.64 -11.62 -3.62
CA GLN A 44 -12.94 -12.43 -2.44
C GLN A 44 -11.66 -13.02 -1.82
N LYS A 45 -10.79 -13.62 -2.63
CA LYS A 45 -9.51 -14.19 -2.17
C LYS A 45 -8.63 -13.13 -1.52
N VAL A 46 -8.52 -11.94 -2.11
CA VAL A 46 -7.74 -10.81 -1.58
C VAL A 46 -8.28 -10.38 -0.22
N TYR A 47 -9.59 -10.19 -0.09
CA TYR A 47 -10.23 -9.81 1.17
C TYR A 47 -9.97 -10.86 2.27
N ASP A 48 -10.23 -12.13 1.99
CA ASP A 48 -10.07 -13.21 2.96
C ASP A 48 -8.60 -13.37 3.37
N ARG A 49 -7.67 -13.19 2.44
CA ARG A 49 -6.23 -13.27 2.71
C ARG A 49 -5.77 -12.15 3.65
N ILE A 50 -6.14 -10.90 3.35
CA ILE A 50 -5.72 -9.74 4.14
C ILE A 50 -6.32 -9.80 5.55
N THR A 51 -7.63 -10.00 5.64
CA THR A 51 -8.34 -10.01 6.93
C THR A 51 -7.86 -11.14 7.84
N ARG A 52 -7.61 -12.33 7.29
CA ARG A 52 -7.06 -13.46 8.06
C ARG A 52 -5.62 -13.24 8.52
N GLN A 53 -4.76 -12.66 7.70
CA GLN A 53 -3.34 -12.52 8.05
C GLN A 53 -3.06 -11.37 9.02
N ALA A 54 -3.82 -10.28 8.90
CA ALA A 54 -3.68 -9.10 9.74
C ALA A 54 -4.71 -9.02 10.88
N GLU A 55 -5.46 -10.10 11.14
CA GLU A 55 -6.55 -10.17 12.15
C GLU A 55 -6.13 -9.62 13.53
N HIS A 56 -4.89 -9.87 13.95
CA HIS A 56 -4.36 -9.45 15.24
C HIS A 56 -3.38 -8.26 15.16
N LEU A 57 -3.21 -7.63 13.99
CA LEU A 57 -2.21 -6.58 13.81
C LEU A 57 -2.45 -5.40 14.75
N VAL A 58 -3.69 -4.90 14.81
CA VAL A 58 -4.04 -3.75 15.64
C VAL A 58 -4.02 -4.11 17.12
N SER A 59 -4.60 -5.24 17.51
CA SER A 59 -4.63 -5.65 18.91
C SER A 59 -3.23 -5.88 19.48
N VAL A 60 -2.34 -6.53 18.72
CA VAL A 60 -0.95 -6.74 19.15
C VAL A 60 -0.20 -5.40 19.21
N ALA A 61 -0.44 -4.48 18.29
CA ALA A 61 0.17 -3.15 18.36
C ALA A 61 -0.28 -2.39 19.62
N GLU A 62 -1.58 -2.42 19.96
CA GLU A 62 -2.11 -1.79 21.18
C GLU A 62 -1.61 -2.46 22.47
N ASP A 63 -1.40 -3.78 22.46
CA ASP A 63 -0.78 -4.51 23.56
C ASP A 63 0.66 -4.02 23.78
N LEU A 64 1.44 -3.87 22.71
CA LEU A 64 2.81 -3.36 22.76
C LEU A 64 2.86 -1.90 23.27
N GLU A 65 1.93 -1.05 22.84
CA GLU A 65 1.83 0.34 23.35
C GLU A 65 1.62 0.35 24.87
N ARG A 66 0.78 -0.55 25.39
CA ARG A 66 0.49 -0.66 26.82
C ARG A 66 1.64 -1.28 27.63
N GLU A 67 2.30 -2.28 27.07
CA GLU A 67 3.38 -3.00 27.74
C GLU A 67 4.65 -2.15 27.85
N TYR A 68 5.02 -1.45 26.78
CA TYR A 68 6.28 -0.71 26.70
C TYR A 68 6.12 0.80 26.88
N GLY A 69 4.88 1.33 26.90
CA GLY A 69 4.62 2.77 27.03
C GLY A 69 5.06 3.60 25.83
N ILE A 70 5.33 2.96 24.68
CA ILE A 70 5.77 3.62 23.44
C ILE A 70 4.55 3.85 22.55
N PRO A 71 4.20 5.09 22.20
CA PRO A 71 3.08 5.36 21.30
C PRO A 71 3.38 4.87 19.87
N ILE A 72 2.40 4.20 19.24
CA ILE A 72 2.44 3.72 17.86
C ILE A 72 1.40 4.51 17.05
N ALA A 73 1.90 5.49 16.30
CA ALA A 73 1.05 6.47 15.62
C ALA A 73 0.21 5.87 14.47
N ASN A 74 0.68 4.81 13.81
CA ASN A 74 -0.04 4.20 12.68
C ASN A 74 0.12 2.68 12.63
N LYS A 75 -0.94 1.98 12.24
CA LYS A 75 -1.00 0.56 11.94
C LYS A 75 -1.43 0.39 10.48
N ARG A 76 -0.60 -0.26 9.67
CA ARG A 76 -0.73 -0.27 8.21
C ARG A 76 -0.53 -1.65 7.62
N VAL A 77 -1.05 -1.85 6.42
CA VAL A 77 -0.80 -3.03 5.60
C VAL A 77 -0.27 -2.61 4.24
N SER A 78 0.72 -3.32 3.72
CA SER A 78 1.11 -3.25 2.32
C SER A 78 0.87 -4.59 1.65
N VAL A 79 0.53 -4.55 0.36
CA VAL A 79 0.28 -5.76 -0.43
C VAL A 79 1.05 -5.76 -1.72
N THR A 80 1.24 -6.96 -2.27
CA THR A 80 1.79 -7.16 -3.63
C THR A 80 1.16 -6.17 -4.62
N PRO A 81 1.95 -5.53 -5.51
CA PRO A 81 1.42 -4.60 -6.51
C PRO A 81 0.23 -5.19 -7.26
N ILE A 82 -0.94 -4.54 -7.14
CA ILE A 82 -2.19 -5.06 -7.69
C ILE A 82 -2.09 -5.31 -9.21
N ALA A 83 -1.29 -4.53 -9.95
CA ALA A 83 -1.06 -4.78 -11.38
C ALA A 83 -0.51 -6.19 -11.67
N GLN A 84 0.28 -6.78 -10.76
CA GLN A 84 0.86 -8.11 -10.95
C GLN A 84 -0.21 -9.21 -10.87
N ILE A 85 -1.11 -9.15 -9.90
CA ILE A 85 -2.20 -10.15 -9.78
C ILE A 85 -3.32 -9.88 -10.79
N ALA A 86 -3.55 -8.62 -11.15
CA ALA A 86 -4.55 -8.22 -12.13
C ALA A 86 -4.15 -8.59 -13.58
N ALA A 87 -2.90 -8.99 -13.80
CA ALA A 87 -2.45 -9.55 -15.08
C ALA A 87 -3.17 -10.86 -15.45
N CYS A 88 -3.74 -11.57 -14.48
CA CYS A 88 -4.48 -12.81 -14.72
C CYS A 88 -5.94 -12.59 -15.14
N THR A 89 -6.49 -11.38 -14.98
CA THR A 89 -7.88 -11.06 -15.37
C THR A 89 -7.92 -10.14 -16.60
N SER A 90 -8.99 -10.25 -17.38
CA SER A 90 -9.28 -9.39 -18.54
C SER A 90 -10.08 -8.14 -18.20
N ALA A 91 -10.47 -7.97 -16.93
CA ALA A 91 -11.27 -6.83 -16.47
C ALA A 91 -10.57 -5.50 -16.74
N GLN A 92 -11.25 -4.57 -17.42
CA GLN A 92 -10.68 -3.27 -17.79
C GLN A 92 -10.61 -2.29 -16.62
N ASP A 93 -11.57 -2.38 -15.71
CA ASP A 93 -11.66 -1.58 -14.49
C ASP A 93 -11.21 -2.42 -13.29
N LEU A 94 -10.24 -1.90 -12.54
CA LEU A 94 -9.68 -2.52 -11.34
C LEU A 94 -10.13 -1.83 -10.04
N THR A 95 -11.04 -0.84 -10.11
CA THR A 95 -11.62 -0.21 -8.92
C THR A 95 -12.28 -1.21 -7.94
N PRO A 96 -12.86 -2.36 -8.36
CA PRO A 96 -13.37 -3.36 -7.40
C PRO A 96 -12.29 -3.93 -6.47
N LEU A 97 -11.05 -4.02 -6.92
CA LEU A 97 -9.93 -4.42 -6.04
C LEU A 97 -9.63 -3.31 -5.04
N ALA A 98 -9.67 -2.04 -5.43
CA ALA A 98 -9.52 -0.93 -4.48
C ALA A 98 -10.60 -0.94 -3.41
N TYR A 99 -11.88 -1.16 -3.77
CA TYR A 99 -12.95 -1.32 -2.78
C TYR A 99 -12.73 -2.49 -1.84
N THR A 100 -12.23 -3.60 -2.37
CA THR A 100 -11.89 -4.79 -1.58
C THR A 100 -10.80 -4.50 -0.56
N LEU A 101 -9.75 -3.78 -0.98
CA LEU A 101 -8.66 -3.34 -0.10
C LEU A 101 -9.18 -2.37 0.98
N ASP A 102 -10.00 -1.39 0.61
CA ASP A 102 -10.56 -0.41 1.56
C ASP A 102 -11.44 -1.09 2.61
N ARG A 103 -12.29 -2.03 2.18
CA ARG A 103 -13.14 -2.83 3.07
C ARG A 103 -12.32 -3.71 4.01
N ALA A 104 -11.25 -4.32 3.52
CA ALA A 104 -10.34 -5.10 4.37
C ALA A 104 -9.65 -4.21 5.41
N ALA A 105 -9.20 -3.02 4.99
CA ALA A 105 -8.58 -2.04 5.87
C ALA A 105 -9.54 -1.54 6.97
N GLU A 106 -10.78 -1.24 6.60
CA GLU A 106 -11.84 -0.86 7.53
C GLU A 106 -12.15 -1.99 8.53
N THR A 107 -12.29 -3.23 8.06
CA THR A 107 -12.57 -4.40 8.89
C THR A 107 -11.48 -4.63 9.94
N LEU A 108 -10.23 -4.39 9.57
CA LEU A 108 -9.07 -4.57 10.44
C LEU A 108 -8.79 -3.37 11.36
N GLY A 109 -9.45 -2.23 11.15
CA GLY A 109 -9.19 -1.00 11.89
C GLY A 109 -7.79 -0.41 11.62
N ILE A 110 -7.19 -0.67 10.46
CA ILE A 110 -5.89 -0.09 10.08
C ILE A 110 -6.05 1.29 9.45
N ASP A 111 -5.04 2.13 9.57
CA ASP A 111 -5.08 3.53 9.11
C ASP A 111 -5.03 3.61 7.57
N PHE A 112 -4.10 2.87 6.97
CA PHE A 112 -3.87 2.89 5.52
C PHE A 112 -3.45 1.52 4.98
N LEU A 113 -3.83 1.28 3.72
CA LEU A 113 -3.44 0.10 2.96
C LEU A 113 -2.76 0.52 1.65
N GLY A 114 -1.48 0.18 1.51
CA GLY A 114 -0.69 0.39 0.30
C GLY A 114 -0.65 -0.85 -0.57
N GLY A 115 -0.50 -0.69 -1.88
CA GLY A 115 -0.34 -1.82 -2.80
C GLY A 115 -1.15 -1.73 -4.09
N PHE A 116 -2.05 -0.77 -4.20
CA PHE A 116 -2.74 -0.45 -5.46
C PHE A 116 -1.77 0.20 -6.45
N SER A 117 -0.81 -0.60 -6.93
CA SER A 117 0.47 -0.12 -7.44
C SER A 117 0.93 -0.86 -8.69
N ALA A 118 1.76 -0.19 -9.50
CA ALA A 118 2.36 -0.72 -10.72
C ALA A 118 3.87 -0.38 -10.83
N LEU A 119 4.63 -1.26 -11.49
CA LEU A 119 6.08 -1.11 -11.69
C LEU A 119 6.39 -1.03 -13.19
N VAL A 120 6.49 0.18 -13.74
CA VAL A 120 6.47 0.43 -15.19
C VAL A 120 7.76 1.02 -15.74
N HIS A 121 8.81 1.09 -14.93
CA HIS A 121 10.13 1.62 -15.27
C HIS A 121 10.82 0.94 -16.46
N LYS A 122 10.41 -0.28 -16.86
CA LYS A 122 10.92 -1.00 -18.04
C LYS A 122 9.96 -1.05 -19.22
N GLY A 123 8.79 -0.44 -19.10
CA GLY A 123 7.70 -0.53 -20.07
C GLY A 123 6.35 -0.65 -19.37
N LEU A 124 5.29 -0.41 -20.14
CA LEU A 124 3.90 -0.47 -19.67
C LEU A 124 3.22 -1.72 -20.24
N GLY A 125 2.95 -2.70 -19.36
CA GLY A 125 2.09 -3.84 -19.68
C GLY A 125 0.61 -3.45 -19.74
N ASP A 126 -0.23 -4.39 -20.19
CA ASP A 126 -1.68 -4.18 -20.25
C ASP A 126 -2.29 -3.96 -18.86
N ALA A 127 -1.95 -4.82 -17.91
CA ALA A 127 -2.43 -4.71 -16.53
C ALA A 127 -1.98 -3.41 -15.85
N ASP A 128 -0.76 -2.94 -16.14
CA ASP A 128 -0.26 -1.66 -15.61
C ASP A 128 -1.10 -0.49 -16.11
N ARG A 129 -1.46 -0.49 -17.41
CA ARG A 129 -2.30 0.57 -18.00
C ARG A 129 -3.69 0.58 -17.38
N ARG A 130 -4.29 -0.61 -17.21
CA ARG A 130 -5.60 -0.76 -16.56
C ARG A 130 -5.56 -0.28 -15.11
N LEU A 131 -4.51 -0.62 -14.37
CA LEU A 131 -4.33 -0.14 -13.00
C LEU A 131 -4.20 1.39 -12.97
N ILE A 132 -3.30 1.96 -13.76
CA ILE A 132 -3.08 3.43 -13.79
C ILE A 132 -4.37 4.17 -14.17
N ALA A 133 -5.14 3.65 -15.13
CA ALA A 133 -6.44 4.22 -15.52
C ALA A 133 -7.48 4.14 -14.38
N SER A 134 -7.38 3.15 -13.50
CA SER A 134 -8.30 2.95 -12.36
C SER A 134 -7.93 3.82 -11.15
N ILE A 135 -6.69 4.32 -11.05
CA ILE A 135 -6.20 5.11 -9.90
C ILE A 135 -7.11 6.30 -9.54
N PRO A 136 -7.52 7.18 -10.49
CA PRO A 136 -8.26 8.38 -10.12
C PRO A 136 -9.60 8.08 -9.46
N GLU A 137 -10.33 7.08 -9.98
CA GLU A 137 -11.59 6.64 -9.39
C GLU A 137 -11.34 5.94 -8.06
N ALA A 138 -10.44 4.96 -8.03
CA ALA A 138 -10.10 4.22 -6.82
C ALA A 138 -9.74 5.14 -5.64
N LEU A 139 -8.95 6.19 -5.87
CA LEU A 139 -8.56 7.12 -4.81
C LEU A 139 -9.65 8.13 -4.44
N ALA A 140 -10.62 8.38 -5.32
CA ALA A 140 -11.77 9.24 -5.02
C ALA A 140 -12.84 8.54 -4.19
N THR A 141 -13.00 7.22 -4.39
CA THR A 141 -14.10 6.44 -3.82
C THR A 141 -13.69 5.50 -2.69
N THR A 142 -12.42 5.52 -2.27
CA THR A 142 -11.91 4.80 -1.10
C THR A 142 -11.32 5.76 -0.08
N SER A 143 -11.25 5.35 1.17
CA SER A 143 -10.72 6.20 2.24
C SER A 143 -9.27 5.88 2.59
N ARG A 144 -8.93 4.60 2.74
CA ARG A 144 -7.66 4.11 3.33
C ARG A 144 -6.66 3.60 2.30
N VAL A 145 -7.08 3.42 1.05
CA VAL A 145 -6.21 2.88 0.00
C VAL A 145 -5.27 3.97 -0.54
N CYS A 146 -3.99 3.61 -0.60
CA CYS A 146 -2.93 4.40 -1.20
C CYS A 146 -2.37 3.72 -2.45
N SER A 147 -1.92 4.51 -3.41
CA SER A 147 -1.43 4.04 -4.70
C SER A 147 -0.01 4.56 -4.99
N SER A 148 0.79 3.71 -5.62
CA SER A 148 2.10 4.08 -6.17
C SER A 148 2.36 3.58 -7.57
N VAL A 149 3.16 4.33 -8.32
CA VAL A 149 3.65 3.87 -9.61
C VAL A 149 5.14 4.16 -9.74
N ASN A 150 5.96 3.13 -9.93
CA ASN A 150 7.39 3.29 -10.19
C ASN A 150 7.66 3.45 -11.69
N VAL A 151 8.05 4.66 -12.11
CA VAL A 151 8.23 5.03 -13.53
C VAL A 151 9.68 5.03 -13.98
N ALA A 152 10.63 4.90 -13.06
CA ALA A 152 12.06 4.93 -13.40
C ALA A 152 12.90 4.05 -12.49
N SER A 153 14.07 3.64 -12.99
CA SER A 153 15.15 3.13 -12.14
C SER A 153 16.51 3.44 -12.74
N THR A 154 17.55 3.52 -11.91
CA THR A 154 18.93 3.75 -12.36
C THR A 154 19.37 2.71 -13.40
N ARG A 155 18.87 1.47 -13.28
CA ARG A 155 19.20 0.39 -14.21
C ARG A 155 18.45 0.47 -15.54
N ALA A 156 17.19 0.88 -15.53
CA ALA A 156 16.33 0.87 -16.73
C ALA A 156 16.19 2.24 -17.40
N GLY A 157 16.64 3.30 -16.75
CA GLY A 157 16.36 4.68 -17.13
C GLY A 157 14.96 5.12 -16.69
N ILE A 158 14.41 6.09 -17.41
CA ILE A 158 13.12 6.71 -17.12
C ILE A 158 12.14 6.35 -18.24
N ASN A 159 11.00 5.75 -17.88
CA ASN A 159 9.92 5.55 -18.83
C ASN A 159 9.11 6.86 -18.96
N MET A 160 9.44 7.67 -19.97
CA MET A 160 8.81 8.98 -20.18
C MET A 160 7.33 8.88 -20.56
N ASP A 161 6.90 7.79 -21.21
CA ASP A 161 5.48 7.55 -21.51
C ASP A 161 4.69 7.36 -20.21
N ALA A 162 5.26 6.58 -19.27
CA ALA A 162 4.67 6.42 -17.94
C ALA A 162 4.68 7.72 -17.14
N VAL A 163 5.72 8.54 -17.23
CA VAL A 163 5.77 9.87 -16.59
C VAL A 163 4.63 10.76 -17.10
N LEU A 164 4.45 10.85 -18.42
CA LEU A 164 3.37 11.64 -19.01
C LEU A 164 1.99 11.13 -18.61
N LEU A 165 1.81 9.81 -18.59
CA LEU A 165 0.56 9.18 -18.15
C LEU A 165 0.27 9.48 -16.68
N MET A 166 1.27 9.35 -15.81
CA MET A 166 1.12 9.65 -14.38
C MET A 166 0.86 11.13 -14.12
N ALA A 167 1.46 12.05 -14.88
CA ALA A 167 1.17 13.48 -14.77
C ALA A 167 -0.32 13.78 -15.02
N LYS A 168 -0.92 13.15 -16.04
CA LYS A 168 -2.37 13.24 -16.31
C LYS A 168 -3.20 12.59 -15.19
N THR A 169 -2.75 11.45 -14.69
CA THR A 169 -3.42 10.68 -13.64
C THR A 169 -3.48 11.46 -12.32
N VAL A 170 -2.40 12.12 -11.93
CA VAL A 170 -2.34 12.99 -10.72
C VAL A 170 -3.36 14.13 -10.83
N LEU A 171 -3.44 14.80 -11.98
CA LEU A 171 -4.41 15.87 -12.20
C LEU A 171 -5.85 15.35 -12.12
N GLU A 172 -6.13 14.19 -12.69
CA GLU A 172 -7.47 13.59 -12.64
C GLU A 172 -7.86 13.15 -11.22
N ALA A 173 -6.94 12.54 -10.48
CA ALA A 173 -7.18 12.16 -9.07
C ALA A 173 -7.48 13.38 -8.19
N ALA A 174 -6.77 14.50 -8.41
CA ALA A 174 -7.05 15.76 -7.73
C ALA A 174 -8.43 16.32 -8.10
N ARG A 175 -8.78 16.35 -9.39
CA ARG A 175 -10.06 16.89 -9.89
C ARG A 175 -11.27 16.15 -9.31
N ARG A 176 -11.18 14.82 -9.24
CA ARG A 176 -12.26 13.96 -8.71
C ARG A 176 -12.53 14.12 -7.22
N THR A 177 -11.62 14.76 -6.51
CA THR A 177 -11.70 14.95 -5.04
C THR A 177 -11.66 16.42 -4.65
N THR A 178 -12.05 17.31 -5.56
CA THR A 178 -12.05 18.77 -5.33
C THR A 178 -12.95 19.21 -4.18
N ASP A 179 -14.04 18.48 -3.94
CA ASP A 179 -14.97 18.62 -2.82
C ASP A 179 -14.31 18.33 -1.45
N ILE A 180 -13.26 17.50 -1.45
CA ILE A 180 -12.46 17.16 -0.25
C ILE A 180 -11.02 17.65 -0.38
N GLN A 181 -10.82 18.86 -0.91
CA GLN A 181 -9.50 19.51 -1.00
C GLN A 181 -8.46 18.72 -1.83
N CYS A 182 -8.91 18.08 -2.91
CA CYS A 182 -8.08 17.29 -3.81
C CYS A 182 -7.38 16.09 -3.12
N TYR A 183 -7.98 15.55 -2.05
CA TYR A 183 -7.35 14.54 -1.19
C TYR A 183 -6.91 13.26 -1.92
N GLY A 184 -7.54 12.93 -3.06
CA GLY A 184 -7.12 11.80 -3.91
C GLY A 184 -5.65 11.90 -4.32
N ALA A 185 -5.14 13.11 -4.60
CA ALA A 185 -3.74 13.31 -4.94
C ALA A 185 -2.79 13.12 -3.73
N ALA A 186 -3.27 13.29 -2.50
CA ALA A 186 -2.47 13.05 -1.29
C ALA A 186 -2.18 11.57 -1.05
N LYS A 187 -2.97 10.67 -1.66
CA LYS A 187 -2.84 9.21 -1.55
C LYS A 187 -2.08 8.56 -2.71
N LEU A 188 -1.57 9.37 -3.65
CA LEU A 188 -0.86 8.91 -4.86
C LEU A 188 0.60 9.36 -4.85
N VAL A 189 1.53 8.44 -5.06
CA VAL A 189 2.96 8.77 -5.21
C VAL A 189 3.58 8.13 -6.46
N VAL A 190 4.34 8.93 -7.20
CA VAL A 190 5.07 8.50 -8.38
C VAL A 190 6.55 8.36 -8.02
N PHE A 191 7.11 7.17 -8.21
CA PHE A 191 8.49 6.85 -7.82
C PHE A 191 9.46 6.81 -8.98
N ALA A 192 10.70 7.14 -8.66
CA ALA A 192 11.89 6.68 -9.35
C ALA A 192 12.74 5.90 -8.34
N ASN A 193 13.29 4.76 -8.74
CA ASN A 193 14.04 3.88 -7.84
C ASN A 193 13.23 3.48 -6.60
N MET A 194 11.97 3.10 -6.80
CA MET A 194 11.16 2.55 -5.71
C MET A 194 11.91 1.42 -5.00
N VAL A 195 12.10 1.58 -3.69
CA VAL A 195 12.81 0.62 -2.84
C VAL A 195 11.84 -0.49 -2.47
N GLU A 196 12.33 -1.74 -2.47
CA GLU A 196 11.59 -2.89 -1.94
C GLU A 196 11.38 -2.70 -0.43
N ASP A 197 10.22 -3.11 0.11
CA ASP A 197 9.88 -2.98 1.53
C ASP A 197 9.89 -1.54 2.07
N SER A 198 9.38 -0.59 1.28
CA SER A 198 9.29 0.81 1.72
C SER A 198 8.28 0.97 2.87
N PRO A 199 8.67 1.55 4.03
CA PRO A 199 7.74 1.84 5.12
C PRO A 199 6.86 3.09 4.84
N PHE A 200 7.04 3.73 3.68
CA PHE A 200 6.31 4.94 3.29
C PHE A 200 5.00 4.57 2.58
N MET A 201 3.85 4.91 3.15
CA MET A 201 2.57 4.28 2.79
C MET A 201 2.12 4.39 1.35
N ALA A 202 2.31 5.54 0.70
CA ALA A 202 1.94 5.63 -0.70
C ALA A 202 2.86 4.78 -1.59
N GLY A 203 4.04 4.40 -1.11
CA GLY A 203 5.00 3.51 -1.77
C GLY A 203 5.21 2.15 -1.13
N ALA A 204 4.36 1.74 -0.20
CA ALA A 204 4.48 0.44 0.44
C ALA A 204 3.84 -0.62 -0.45
N VAL A 205 4.65 -1.57 -0.94
CA VAL A 205 4.28 -2.67 -1.87
C VAL A 205 5.10 -3.91 -1.57
#